data_AF-A0A1Q8QLQ4-F1
#
_entry.id   AF-A0A1Q8QLQ4-F1
#
_cell.length_a   1.000
_cell.length_b   1.000
_cell.length_c   1.000
_cell.angle_alpha   90.00
_cell.angle_beta   90.00
_cell.angle_gamma   90.00
#
_symmetry.space_group_name_H-M   'P 1'
#
loop_
_entity.id
_entity.type
_entity.pdbx_description
1 polymer ?
#
loop_
_entity_poly.entity_id
_entity_poly.type
_entity_poly.pdbx_seq_one_letter_code
_entity_poly.pdbx_strand_id
1 'polypeptide(L)'
;MGDDFQHAQAMAKEALGLHLWGMEKDGDIIPTPTQPPFEDTPVGSIIAPITVFPEVVKNEMDNRSVKTNITLPAWLKELAEKQGVNFSQITQAAIKEYLGVDRP
;
A
#
# COMPACT_ATOMS: atom_id res chain seq x y z
N MET A 1 19.07 0.10 -1.58
CA MET A 1 19.83 -0.42 -2.74
C MET A 1 19.63 -1.92 -2.78
N GLY A 2 19.52 -2.49 -3.98
CA GLY A 2 19.28 -3.93 -4.13
C GLY A 2 20.63 -4.63 -4.22
N ASP A 3 20.76 -5.75 -3.54
CA ASP A 3 22.03 -6.48 -3.44
C ASP A 3 22.40 -7.21 -4.73
N ASP A 4 21.41 -7.46 -5.59
CA ASP A 4 21.54 -8.05 -6.91
C ASP A 4 20.55 -7.40 -7.90
N PHE A 5 20.63 -7.79 -9.18
CA PHE A 5 19.78 -7.23 -10.24
C PHE A 5 18.29 -7.48 -10.00
N GLN A 6 17.89 -8.65 -9.51
CA GLN A 6 16.48 -8.98 -9.26
C GLN A 6 15.95 -8.18 -8.08
N HIS A 7 16.73 -8.07 -7.01
CA HIS A 7 16.39 -7.26 -5.85
C HIS A 7 16.31 -5.77 -6.21
N ALA A 8 17.25 -5.26 -7.01
CA ALA A 8 17.22 -3.89 -7.51
C ALA A 8 15.97 -3.60 -8.35
N GLN A 9 15.58 -4.53 -9.25
CA GLN A 9 14.37 -4.41 -10.05
C GLN A 9 13.09 -4.46 -9.19
N ALA A 10 13.04 -5.35 -8.20
CA ALA A 10 11.91 -5.47 -7.28
C ALA A 10 11.71 -4.19 -6.46
N MET A 11 12.78 -3.66 -5.87
CA MET A 11 12.70 -2.39 -5.13
C MET A 11 12.37 -1.21 -6.04
N ALA A 12 12.88 -1.16 -7.28
CA ALA A 12 12.53 -0.09 -8.21
C ALA A 12 11.03 -0.11 -8.55
N LYS A 13 10.45 -1.30 -8.71
CA LYS A 13 9.01 -1.49 -8.91
C LYS A 13 8.21 -1.03 -7.69
N GLU A 14 8.64 -1.41 -6.49
CA GLU A 14 8.00 -0.99 -5.23
C GLU A 14 8.07 0.54 -5.06
N ALA A 15 9.25 1.13 -5.21
CA ALA A 15 9.46 2.57 -5.10
C ALA A 15 8.61 3.36 -6.10
N LEU A 16 8.58 2.93 -7.37
CA LEU A 16 7.74 3.55 -8.40
C LEU A 16 6.26 3.44 -8.05
N GLY A 17 5.81 2.25 -7.62
CA GLY A 17 4.42 2.03 -7.22
C GLY A 17 3.99 2.96 -6.08
N LEU A 18 4.77 2.99 -5.00
CA LEU A 18 4.50 3.85 -3.84
C LEU A 18 4.47 5.34 -4.22
N HIS A 19 5.40 5.78 -5.07
CA HIS A 19 5.44 7.17 -5.52
C HIS A 19 4.21 7.56 -6.33
N LEU A 20 3.81 6.72 -7.31
CA LEU A 20 2.60 6.97 -8.11
C LEU A 20 1.33 6.97 -7.25
N TRP A 21 1.23 6.09 -6.26
CA TRP A 21 0.11 6.09 -5.32
C TRP A 21 0.04 7.39 -4.50
N GLY A 22 1.20 7.88 -4.01
CA GLY A 22 1.29 9.17 -3.32
C GLY A 22 0.82 10.31 -4.21
N MET A 23 1.36 10.40 -5.44
CA MET A 23 0.96 11.42 -6.42
C MET A 23 -0.56 11.40 -6.69
N GLU A 24 -1.18 10.22 -6.82
CA GLU A 24 -2.64 10.11 -7.01
C GLU A 24 -3.43 10.66 -5.81
N LYS A 25 -2.97 10.39 -4.57
CA LYS A 25 -3.61 10.90 -3.35
C LYS A 25 -3.45 12.41 -3.20
N ASP A 26 -2.32 12.95 -3.63
CA ASP A 26 -2.01 14.38 -3.57
C ASP A 26 -2.63 15.17 -4.75
N GLY A 27 -3.13 14.48 -5.78
CA GLY A 27 -3.73 15.08 -6.97
C GLY A 27 -2.70 15.57 -7.99
N ASP A 28 -1.47 15.08 -7.91
CA ASP A 28 -0.37 15.44 -8.79
C ASP A 28 -0.51 14.80 -10.19
N ILE A 29 0.07 15.46 -11.18
CA ILE A 29 0.10 14.96 -12.56
C ILE A 29 1.20 13.90 -12.68
N ILE A 30 0.80 12.67 -13.03
CA ILE A 30 1.76 11.59 -13.33
C ILE A 30 2.48 11.92 -14.65
N PRO A 31 3.82 11.98 -14.67
CA PRO A 31 4.58 12.31 -15.87
C PRO A 31 4.47 11.20 -16.92
N THR A 32 4.59 11.58 -18.19
CA THR A 32 4.67 10.61 -19.29
C THR A 32 6.02 9.89 -19.26
N PRO A 33 6.07 8.54 -19.38
CA PRO A 33 7.33 7.80 -19.41
C PRO A 33 8.22 8.20 -20.60
N THR A 34 9.51 8.42 -20.33
CA THR A 34 10.52 8.68 -21.37
C THR A 34 10.60 7.51 -22.34
N GLN A 35 10.63 7.81 -23.64
CA GLN A 35 10.75 6.82 -24.72
C GLN A 35 12.22 6.72 -25.18
N PRO A 36 12.65 5.55 -25.70
CA PRO A 36 13.95 5.43 -26.32
C PRO A 36 14.05 6.28 -27.61
N PRO A 37 15.25 6.71 -28.02
CA PRO A 37 16.55 6.43 -27.38
C PRO A 37 16.75 7.22 -26.09
N PHE A 38 17.47 6.62 -25.13
CA PHE A 38 17.82 7.28 -23.88
C PHE A 38 19.21 7.93 -24.01
N GLU A 39 19.33 9.18 -23.57
CA GLU A 39 20.58 9.94 -23.58
C GLU A 39 21.26 9.90 -22.19
N ASP A 40 22.51 10.34 -22.09
CA ASP A 40 23.26 10.49 -20.82
C ASP A 40 23.39 9.23 -19.94
N THR A 41 23.47 8.05 -20.56
CA THR A 41 23.66 6.79 -19.80
C THR A 41 25.13 6.61 -19.40
N PRO A 42 25.47 6.52 -18.10
CA PRO A 42 26.86 6.38 -17.68
C PRO A 42 27.48 5.07 -18.17
N VAL A 43 28.79 5.09 -18.46
CA VAL A 43 29.54 3.90 -18.90
C VAL A 43 29.44 2.79 -17.83
N GLY A 44 29.11 1.58 -18.27
CA GLY A 44 28.92 0.42 -17.38
C GLY A 44 27.51 0.28 -16.79
N SER A 45 26.59 1.17 -17.15
CA SER A 45 25.18 1.09 -16.72
C SER A 45 24.35 0.25 -17.69
N ILE A 46 23.21 -0.23 -17.19
CA ILE A 46 22.15 -0.84 -17.99
C ILE A 46 20.85 -0.07 -17.76
N ILE A 47 20.03 0.01 -18.79
CA ILE A 47 18.69 0.59 -18.70
C ILE A 47 17.70 -0.57 -18.64
N ALA A 48 16.87 -0.57 -17.60
CA ALA A 48 15.83 -1.57 -17.40
C ALA A 48 14.46 -0.87 -17.28
N PRO A 49 13.48 -1.20 -18.15
CA PRO A 49 12.13 -0.69 -17.98
C PRO A 49 11.47 -1.31 -16.75
N ILE A 50 10.78 -0.47 -15.96
CA ILE A 50 9.99 -0.90 -14.80
C ILE A 50 8.52 -0.68 -15.11
N THR A 51 7.72 -1.71 -14.87
CA THR A 51 6.26 -1.65 -15.06
C THR A 51 5.57 -1.80 -13.72
N VAL A 52 4.63 -0.91 -13.46
CA VAL A 52 3.74 -0.94 -12.28
C VAL A 52 2.30 -0.87 -12.74
N PHE A 53 1.41 -1.50 -11.99
CA PHE A 53 -0.03 -1.47 -12.23
C PHE A 53 -0.67 -0.62 -11.12
N PRO A 54 -1.03 0.65 -11.39
CA PRO A 54 -1.53 1.56 -10.36
C PRO A 54 -2.71 0.99 -9.58
N GLU A 55 -3.66 0.33 -10.25
CA GLU A 55 -4.81 -0.31 -9.60
C GLU A 55 -4.41 -1.40 -8.60
N VAL A 56 -3.36 -2.18 -8.89
CA VAL A 56 -2.87 -3.22 -7.96
C VAL A 56 -2.26 -2.56 -6.74
N VAL A 57 -1.38 -1.58 -6.94
CA VAL A 57 -0.71 -0.85 -5.85
C VAL A 57 -1.74 -0.12 -4.98
N LYS A 58 -2.73 0.53 -5.59
CA LYS A 58 -3.82 1.20 -4.90
C LYS A 58 -4.65 0.24 -4.07
N ASN A 59 -5.03 -0.91 -4.61
CA ASN A 59 -5.74 -1.94 -3.87
C ASN A 59 -4.91 -2.49 -2.70
N GLU A 60 -3.61 -2.74 -2.89
CA GLU A 60 -2.72 -3.20 -1.81
C GLU A 60 -2.59 -2.14 -0.71
N MET A 61 -2.42 -0.87 -1.09
CA MET A 61 -2.28 0.25 -0.16
C MET A 61 -3.57 0.56 0.59
N ASP A 62 -4.71 0.60 -0.08
CA ASP A 62 -6.02 0.93 0.52
C ASP A 62 -6.53 -0.19 1.43
N ASN A 63 -6.18 -1.46 1.16
CA ASN A 63 -6.61 -2.62 1.94
C ASN A 63 -5.61 -3.05 3.03
N ARG A 64 -4.51 -2.32 3.21
CA ARG A 64 -3.52 -2.64 4.24
C ARG A 64 -4.16 -2.54 5.63
N SER A 65 -3.94 -3.56 6.45
CA SER A 65 -4.40 -3.54 7.84
C SER A 65 -3.56 -2.55 8.66
N VAL A 66 -4.21 -1.51 9.18
CA VAL A 66 -3.58 -0.53 10.07
C VAL A 66 -3.93 -0.85 11.53
N LYS A 67 -2.92 -0.89 12.41
CA LYS A 67 -3.15 -1.08 13.84
C LYS A 67 -3.80 0.18 14.43
N THR A 68 -4.99 0.02 14.98
CA THR A 68 -5.70 1.08 15.70
C THR A 68 -5.81 0.71 17.18
N ASN A 69 -5.49 1.65 18.07
CA ASN A 69 -5.70 1.49 19.51
C ASN A 69 -7.08 2.08 19.87
N ILE A 70 -7.89 1.35 20.61
CA ILE A 70 -9.22 1.78 21.08
C ILE A 70 -9.29 1.71 22.61
N THR A 71 -10.13 2.55 23.21
CA THR A 71 -10.37 2.57 24.66
C THR A 71 -11.70 1.89 24.96
N LEU A 72 -11.68 0.91 25.87
CA LEU A 72 -12.85 0.13 26.30
C LEU A 72 -12.94 0.08 27.83
N PRO A 73 -14.16 -0.01 28.41
CA PRO A 73 -14.32 -0.36 29.82
C PRO A 73 -13.66 -1.71 30.14
N ALA A 74 -12.99 -1.81 31.29
CA ALA A 74 -12.23 -3.01 31.67
C ALA A 74 -13.11 -4.28 31.70
N TRP A 75 -14.33 -4.18 32.26
CA TRP A 75 -15.27 -5.29 32.34
C TRP A 75 -15.66 -5.84 30.96
N LEU A 76 -15.76 -4.98 29.95
CA LEU A 76 -16.16 -5.36 28.60
C LEU A 76 -15.00 -6.06 27.87
N LYS A 77 -13.79 -5.51 28.02
CA LYS A 77 -12.58 -6.13 27.48
C LYS A 77 -12.39 -7.55 28.04
N GLU A 78 -12.46 -7.70 29.36
CA GLU A 78 -12.30 -9.00 30.02
C GLU A 78 -13.37 -10.01 29.58
N LEU A 79 -14.64 -9.57 29.46
CA LEU A 79 -15.72 -10.43 29.00
C LEU A 79 -15.50 -10.88 27.55
N ALA A 80 -15.10 -9.96 26.67
CA ALA A 80 -14.83 -10.23 25.27
C ALA A 80 -13.63 -11.19 25.09
N GLU A 81 -12.54 -10.98 25.84
CA GLU A 81 -11.36 -11.86 25.82
C GLU A 81 -11.72 -13.28 26.30
N LYS A 82 -12.50 -13.41 27.38
CA LYS A 82 -12.98 -14.72 27.88
C LYS A 82 -13.82 -15.48 26.86
N GLN A 83 -14.55 -14.76 26.01
CA GLN A 83 -15.37 -15.35 24.95
C GLN A 83 -14.62 -15.53 23.62
N GLY A 84 -13.34 -15.18 23.54
CA GLY A 84 -12.54 -15.32 22.32
C GLY A 84 -12.94 -14.35 21.21
N VAL A 85 -13.44 -13.16 21.56
CA VAL A 85 -13.91 -12.15 20.61
C VAL A 85 -12.77 -11.63 19.72
N ASN A 86 -13.01 -11.60 18.41
CA ASN A 86 -12.14 -10.93 17.46
C ASN A 86 -12.46 -9.43 17.38
N PHE A 87 -11.74 -8.62 18.17
CA PHE A 87 -11.93 -7.17 18.23
C PHE A 87 -11.77 -6.50 16.86
N SER A 88 -10.81 -6.94 16.05
CA SER A 88 -10.58 -6.36 14.72
C SER A 88 -11.77 -6.57 13.81
N GLN A 89 -12.31 -7.79 13.76
CA GLN A 89 -13.46 -8.12 12.93
C GLN A 89 -14.72 -7.36 13.38
N ILE A 90 -15.01 -7.33 14.68
CA ILE A 90 -16.19 -6.61 15.20
C ILE A 90 -16.07 -5.11 14.92
N THR A 91 -14.90 -4.52 15.16
CA THR A 91 -14.70 -3.08 14.95
C THR A 91 -14.83 -2.72 13.46
N GLN A 92 -14.26 -3.53 12.57
CA GLN A 92 -14.43 -3.33 11.12
C GLN A 92 -15.89 -3.42 10.70
N ALA A 93 -16.63 -4.44 11.16
CA ALA A 93 -18.05 -4.61 10.85
C ALA A 93 -18.88 -3.41 11.34
N ALA A 94 -18.69 -2.98 12.59
CA ALA A 94 -19.40 -1.84 13.16
C ALA A 94 -19.10 -0.53 12.43
N ILE A 95 -17.86 -0.29 12.02
CA ILE A 95 -17.49 0.91 11.25
C ILE A 95 -18.10 0.86 9.84
N LYS A 96 -18.04 -0.29 9.16
CA LYS A 96 -18.64 -0.48 7.83
C LYS A 96 -20.15 -0.23 7.86
N GLU A 97 -20.83 -0.78 8.86
CA GLU A 97 -22.27 -0.57 9.11
C GLU A 97 -22.58 0.91 9.38
N TYR A 98 -21.83 1.55 10.28
CA TYR A 98 -22.03 2.97 10.61
C TYR A 98 -21.84 3.90 9.41
N LEU A 99 -20.86 3.61 8.55
CA LEU A 99 -20.57 4.41 7.35
C LEU A 99 -21.42 4.02 6.14
N GLY A 100 -22.19 2.93 6.20
CA GLY A 100 -22.98 2.42 5.07
C GLY A 100 -22.13 1.96 3.89
N VAL A 101 -20.93 1.41 4.15
CA VAL A 101 -20.00 0.97 3.11
C VAL A 101 -19.85 -0.56 3.10
N ASP A 102 -19.91 -1.15 1.90
CA ASP A 102 -19.71 -2.58 1.68
C ASP A 102 -18.51 -2.81 0.75
N ARG A 103 -17.33 -2.42 1.25
CA ARG A 103 -16.05 -2.79 0.63
C ARG A 103 -15.54 -4.08 1.28
N PRO A 104 -14.95 -5.01 0.51
CA PRO A 104 -14.27 -6.18 1.07
C PRO A 104 -13.20 -5.73 2.09
#